data_AF-A0A060A8Z4-F1
#
_entry.id   AF-A0A060A8Z4-F1
#
_cell.length_a   1.000
_cell.length_b   1.000
_cell.length_c   1.000
_cell.angle_alpha   90.00
_cell.angle_beta   90.00
_cell.angle_gamma   90.00
#
_symmetry.space_group_name_H-M   'P 1'
#
loop_
_entity.id
_entity.type
_entity.pdbx_description
1 polymer ?
#
loop_
_entity_poly.entity_id
_entity_poly.type
_entity_poly.pdbx_seq_one_letter_code
_entity_poly.pdbx_strand_id
1 'polypeptide(L)'
;MSSFEAMKKFAQSYAKMSQTVFCEDISITLTVIEGLARHKDEYGAPLCPCRHYASKKAEVMAAYWNCPCVPMRERKECHCMLFLQPDNEFAGHQTHLD
;
A
#
# COMPACT_ATOMS: atom_id res chain seq x y z
N MET A 1 -2.94 8.92 17.21
CA MET A 1 -3.18 8.66 15.77
C MET A 1 -3.12 7.15 15.58
N SER A 2 -4.18 6.52 15.07
CA SER A 2 -4.20 5.06 14.85
C SER A 2 -3.25 4.67 13.72
N SER A 3 -2.83 3.40 13.66
CA SER A 3 -2.02 2.89 12.55
C SER A 3 -2.76 2.97 11.22
N PHE A 4 -4.10 2.83 11.24
CA PHE A 4 -4.93 3.07 10.07
C PHE A 4 -4.79 4.51 9.56
N GLU A 5 -4.97 5.52 10.43
CA GLU A 5 -4.82 6.93 10.05
C GLU A 5 -3.40 7.26 9.57
N ALA A 6 -2.38 6.64 10.17
CA ALA A 6 -1.01 6.77 9.73
C ALA A 6 -0.80 6.19 8.31
N MET A 7 -1.36 5.01 8.03
CA MET A 7 -1.26 4.36 6.72
C MET A 7 -2.11 5.04 5.65
N LYS A 8 -3.28 5.59 6.00
CA LYS A 8 -4.11 6.43 5.12
C LYS A 8 -3.32 7.67 4.69
N LYS A 9 -2.76 8.42 5.64
CA LYS A 9 -1.93 9.60 5.34
C LYS A 9 -0.68 9.26 4.51
N PHE A 10 -0.02 8.14 4.83
CA PHE A 10 1.09 7.63 4.04
C PHE A 10 0.65 7.33 2.60
N ALA A 11 -0.44 6.59 2.40
CA ALA A 11 -0.93 6.23 1.07
C ALA A 11 -1.29 7.47 0.25
N GLN A 12 -2.00 8.44 0.83
CA GLN A 12 -2.35 9.70 0.16
C GLN A 12 -1.11 10.51 -0.24
N SER A 13 -0.12 10.58 0.64
CA SER A 13 1.13 11.32 0.37
C SER A 13 1.96 10.61 -0.70
N TYR A 14 2.08 9.29 -0.61
CA TYR A 14 2.86 8.50 -1.54
C TYR A 14 2.24 8.50 -2.93
N ALA A 15 0.91 8.32 -3.04
CA ALA A 15 0.19 8.36 -4.31
C ALA A 15 0.46 9.67 -5.10
N LYS A 16 0.41 10.82 -4.40
CA LYS A 16 0.76 12.13 -4.99
C LYS A 16 2.21 12.19 -5.44
N MET A 17 3.14 11.73 -4.61
CA MET A 17 4.58 11.76 -4.90
C MET A 17 4.96 10.85 -6.07
N SER A 18 4.38 9.65 -6.16
CA SER A 18 4.65 8.68 -7.23
C SER A 18 3.85 8.92 -8.50
N GLN A 19 2.97 9.94 -8.53
CA GLN A 19 2.07 10.23 -9.65
C GLN A 19 1.19 9.02 -9.98
N THR A 20 0.67 8.37 -8.95
CA THR A 20 -0.26 7.24 -9.04
C THR A 20 -1.58 7.60 -8.40
N VAL A 21 -2.62 6.87 -8.75
CA VAL A 21 -3.98 7.02 -8.23
C VAL A 21 -4.41 5.77 -7.49
N PHE A 22 -5.44 5.90 -6.67
CA PHE A 22 -6.12 4.78 -6.04
C PHE A 22 -6.98 4.01 -7.04
N CYS A 23 -7.36 2.79 -6.69
CA CYS A 23 -8.33 2.02 -7.46
C CYS A 23 -9.68 2.75 -7.52
N GLU A 24 -10.39 2.62 -8.65
CA GLU A 24 -11.75 3.15 -8.79
C GLU A 24 -12.72 2.57 -7.74
N ASP A 25 -12.51 1.32 -7.33
CA ASP A 25 -13.17 0.73 -6.17
C ASP A 25 -12.38 1.07 -4.89
N ILE A 26 -12.90 2.07 -4.18
CA ILE A 26 -12.30 2.55 -2.93
C ILE A 26 -12.32 1.49 -1.82
N SER A 27 -13.20 0.50 -1.87
CA SER A 27 -13.22 -0.58 -0.88
C SER A 27 -11.91 -1.40 -0.92
N ILE A 28 -11.33 -1.59 -2.12
CA ILE A 28 -10.02 -2.25 -2.30
C ILE A 28 -8.92 -1.42 -1.63
N THR A 29 -8.91 -0.11 -1.89
CA THR A 29 -7.95 0.84 -1.31
C THR A 29 -7.99 0.79 0.22
N LEU A 30 -9.19 0.87 0.82
CA LEU A 30 -9.38 0.82 2.27
C LEU A 30 -8.93 -0.52 2.87
N THR A 31 -9.28 -1.64 2.23
CA THR A 31 -8.88 -2.99 2.66
C THR A 31 -7.36 -3.15 2.69
N VAL A 32 -6.65 -2.61 1.69
CA VAL A 32 -5.19 -2.67 1.65
C VAL A 32 -4.58 -1.79 2.73
N ILE A 33 -5.09 -0.58 2.96
CA ILE A 33 -4.63 0.32 4.03
C ILE A 33 -4.82 -0.33 5.40
N GLU A 34 -5.96 -0.98 5.65
CA GLU A 34 -6.22 -1.72 6.87
C GLU A 34 -5.21 -2.88 7.06
N GLY A 35 -4.95 -3.65 5.99
CA GLY A 35 -3.97 -4.73 6.01
C GLY A 35 -2.54 -4.23 6.33
N LEU A 36 -2.14 -3.11 5.73
CA LEU A 36 -0.85 -2.46 6.00
C LEU A 36 -0.76 -1.97 7.46
N ALA A 37 -1.82 -1.36 7.97
CA ALA A 37 -1.91 -0.88 9.34
C ALA A 37 -1.79 -2.03 10.34
N ARG A 38 -2.54 -3.11 10.12
CA ARG A 38 -2.48 -4.33 10.95
C ARG A 38 -1.07 -4.93 10.95
N HIS A 39 -0.42 -5.06 9.79
CA HIS A 39 0.94 -5.57 9.74
C HIS A 39 1.95 -4.64 10.42
N LYS A 40 1.74 -3.32 10.35
CA LYS A 40 2.54 -2.36 11.11
C LYS A 40 2.38 -2.57 12.62
N ASP A 41 1.17 -2.81 13.10
CA ASP A 41 0.91 -3.06 14.52
C ASP A 41 1.51 -4.40 14.98
N GLU A 42 1.35 -5.46 14.18
CA GLU A 42 1.81 -6.82 14.53
C GLU A 42 3.33 -7.02 14.41
N TYR A 43 3.95 -6.44 13.38
CA TYR A 43 5.36 -6.72 13.02
C TYR A 43 6.25 -5.48 13.04
N GLY A 44 5.71 -4.29 13.33
CA GLY A 44 6.46 -3.02 13.38
C GLY A 44 6.62 -2.31 12.03
N ALA A 45 6.38 -3.00 10.91
CA ALA A 45 6.50 -2.47 9.56
C ALA A 45 5.28 -2.83 8.69
N PRO A 46 4.89 -1.97 7.72
CA PRO A 46 3.72 -2.20 6.88
C PRO A 46 4.03 -3.22 5.77
N LEU A 47 4.20 -4.48 6.15
CA LEU A 47 4.41 -5.59 5.21
C LEU A 47 3.22 -5.67 4.25
N CYS A 48 3.48 -5.83 2.95
CA CYS A 48 2.45 -5.89 1.91
C CYS A 48 1.38 -6.96 2.24
N PRO A 49 0.08 -6.61 2.36
CA PRO A 49 -0.95 -7.52 2.86
C PRO A 49 -1.50 -8.48 1.79
N CYS A 50 -1.28 -8.17 0.51
CA CYS A 50 -1.80 -8.96 -0.62
C CYS A 50 -0.88 -10.12 -1.03
N ARG A 51 -0.02 -10.63 -0.13
CA ARG A 51 0.86 -11.78 -0.41
C ARG A 51 0.82 -12.79 0.72
N HIS A 52 1.12 -14.03 0.37
CA HIS A 52 1.39 -15.09 1.33
C HIS A 52 2.90 -15.15 1.63
N TYR A 53 3.25 -15.34 2.90
CA TYR A 53 4.64 -15.41 3.37
C TYR A 53 4.82 -16.63 4.26
N ALA A 54 5.94 -17.35 4.07
CA ALA A 54 6.30 -18.44 4.96
C ALA A 54 6.69 -17.92 6.37
N SER A 55 7.38 -16.78 6.43
CA SER A 55 7.71 -16.09 7.68
C SER A 55 7.60 -14.58 7.53
N LYS A 56 6.49 -14.00 8.02
CA LYS A 56 6.27 -12.55 7.97
C LYS A 56 7.36 -11.75 8.70
N LYS A 57 7.89 -12.27 9.82
CA LYS A 57 8.97 -11.62 10.58
C LYS A 57 10.27 -11.54 9.78
N ALA A 58 10.64 -12.61 9.07
CA ALA A 58 11.84 -12.60 8.24
C ALA A 58 11.71 -11.60 7.07
N GLU A 59 10.54 -11.54 6.45
CA GLU A 59 10.25 -10.63 5.33
C GLU A 59 10.23 -9.16 5.76
N VAL A 60 9.71 -8.87 6.96
CA VAL A 60 9.77 -7.53 7.54
C VAL A 60 11.22 -7.09 7.74
N MET A 61 12.10 -7.97 8.22
CA MET A 61 13.52 -7.69 8.40
C MET A 61 14.26 -7.51 7.06
N ALA A 62 13.90 -8.29 6.03
CA ALA A 62 14.46 -8.16 4.69
C ALA A 62 13.97 -6.90 3.96
N ALA A 63 12.83 -6.34 4.38
CA ALA A 63 12.24 -5.09 3.92
C ALA A 63 11.90 -5.01 2.41
N TYR A 64 12.03 -6.10 1.66
CA TYR A 64 11.71 -6.14 0.24
C TYR A 64 10.21 -5.85 -0.01
N TRP A 65 9.34 -6.42 0.82
CA TRP A 65 7.89 -6.30 0.74
C TRP A 65 7.28 -5.30 1.74
N ASN A 66 8.10 -4.55 2.48
CA ASN A 66 7.60 -3.45 3.31
C ASN A 66 7.12 -2.32 2.39
N CYS A 67 5.89 -1.84 2.59
CA CYS A 67 5.30 -0.81 1.75
C CYS A 67 6.01 0.55 1.96
N PRO A 68 6.42 1.25 0.89
CA PRO A 68 6.32 0.87 -0.52
C PRO A 68 7.39 -0.17 -0.89
N CYS A 69 6.94 -1.32 -1.43
CA CYS A 69 7.80 -2.45 -1.75
C CYS A 69 8.74 -2.15 -2.93
N VAL A 70 9.77 -2.98 -3.11
CA VAL A 70 10.77 -2.81 -4.17
C VAL A 70 10.13 -2.65 -5.57
N PRO A 71 9.20 -3.51 -6.02
CA PRO A 71 8.53 -3.34 -7.32
C PRO A 71 7.81 -1.98 -7.48
N MET A 72 7.16 -1.50 -6.41
CA MET A 72 6.49 -0.20 -6.44
C MET A 72 7.50 0.94 -6.58
N ARG A 73 8.62 0.89 -5.84
CA ARG A 73 9.64 1.95 -5.87
C ARG A 73 10.38 2.02 -7.20
N GLU A 74 10.71 0.87 -7.78
CA GLU A 74 11.56 0.80 -8.97
C GLU A 74 10.77 0.91 -10.27
N ARG A 75 9.55 0.36 -10.31
CA ARG A 75 8.78 0.20 -11.55
C ARG A 75 7.34 0.69 -11.46
N LYS A 76 6.92 1.24 -10.32
CA LYS A 76 5.52 1.62 -10.04
C LYS A 76 4.53 0.47 -10.21
N GLU A 77 4.97 -0.75 -9.90
CA GLU A 77 4.15 -1.96 -9.94
C GLU A 77 3.58 -2.25 -8.53
N CYS A 78 2.27 -2.00 -8.34
CA CYS A 78 1.57 -2.31 -7.09
C CYS A 78 0.56 -3.45 -7.27
N HIS A 79 0.95 -4.67 -6.90
CA HIS A 79 0.05 -5.83 -6.96
C HIS A 79 -1.24 -5.66 -6.14
N CYS A 80 -1.18 -4.92 -5.04
CA CYS A 80 -2.35 -4.70 -4.20
C CYS A 80 -3.35 -3.70 -4.78
N MET A 81 -3.08 -3.11 -5.96
CA MET A 81 -3.91 -2.07 -6.58
C MET A 81 -4.08 -0.80 -5.74
N LEU A 82 -3.18 -0.57 -4.76
CA LEU A 82 -3.17 0.65 -3.95
C LEU A 82 -2.55 1.83 -4.70
N PHE A 83 -1.57 1.59 -5.57
CA PHE A 83 -0.93 2.64 -6.36
C PHE A 83 -0.95 2.23 -7.82
N LEU A 84 -1.90 2.78 -8.57
CA LEU A 84 -2.09 2.48 -9.98
C LEU A 84 -1.59 3.64 -10.84
N GLN A 85 -1.03 3.32 -12.00
CA GLN A 85 -0.77 4.32 -13.02
C GLN A 85 -2.11 4.86 -13.54
N PRO A 86 -2.22 6.15 -13.92
CA PRO A 86 -3.48 6.72 -14.40
C PRO A 86 -4.08 6.06 -15.64
N ASP A 87 -3.28 5.32 -16.42
CA ASP A 87 -3.69 4.57 -17.61
C ASP A 87 -4.06 3.10 -17.32
N ASN A 88 -3.98 2.67 -16.06
CA ASN A 88 -4.42 1.33 -15.66
C ASN A 88 -5.95 1.23 -15.76
N GLU A 89 -6.47 0.09 -16.22
CA GLU A 89 -7.91 -0.11 -16.43
C GLU A 89 -8.76 0.05 -15.16
N PHE A 90 -8.17 -0.15 -13.97
CA PHE A 90 -8.84 -0.02 -12.67
C PHE A 90 -8.47 1.28 -11.94
N ALA A 91 -7.77 2.19 -12.60
CA ALA A 91 -7.36 3.46 -12.02
C ALA A 91 -8.57 4.38 -11.84
N GLY A 92 -8.76 4.86 -10.60
CA GLY A 92 -9.67 5.96 -10.33
C GLY A 92 -9.01 7.32 -10.63
N HIS A 93 -9.58 8.37 -10.06
CA HIS A 93 -9.05 9.74 -10.18
C HIS A 93 -8.60 10.32 -8.83
N GLN A 94 -8.68 9.52 -7.76
CA GLN A 94 -8.47 9.97 -6.40
C GLN A 94 -7.07 9.61 -5.91
N THR A 95 -6.46 10.57 -5.20
CA THR A 95 -5.26 10.36 -4.37
C THR A 95 -5.53 10.75 -2.91
N HIS A 96 -6.80 10.94 -2.56
CA HIS A 96 -7.26 11.40 -1.26
C HIS A 96 -8.48 10.59 -0.84
N LEU A 97 -8.53 10.18 0.42
CA LEU A 97 -9.67 9.55 1.08
C LEU A 97 -10.08 10.48 2.22
N ASP A 98 -11.37 10.78 2.31
CA ASP A 98 -11.94 11.58 3.39
C ASP A 98 -11.98 10.80 4.70
#